data_AF-A0A6A6K8Q9-F1
#
_entry.id   AF-A0A6A6K8Q9-F1
#
_cell.length_a   1.000
_cell.length_b   1.000
_cell.length_c   1.000
_cell.angle_alpha   90.00
_cell.angle_beta   90.00
_cell.angle_gamma   90.00
#
_symmetry.space_group_name_H-M   'P 1'
#
loop_
_entity.id
_entity.type
_entity.pdbx_description
1 polymer ?
#
loop_
_entity_poly.entity_id
_entity_poly.type
_entity_poly.pdbx_seq_one_letter_code
_entity_poly.pdbx_strand_id
1 'polypeptide(L)'
;MDLLPSETTSQIAKKHGFRSLKLVNVDLDQVLDQPVGADYGRIDNGLFYYVRRNSKPRMHAALALAVKAGSVLEEEEERGVAHIVEHLAFSATTKYTNHDIVKFLEGIRAEFGACQNAVTSADETVYELFVPVDKPELLSQAFLSWLNSVLRYQMTSFLCLFWNADRLRIGLEKFYRKWYHLQNMAVIAVGDFSDTQSVVELIKMHFGHKYPEPDPLLIPIFEIPTHEEPHFSCFVESEAAGVSAP
;
A
#
# COMPACT_ATOMS: atom_id res chain seq x y z
N MET A 1 -41.89 -23.06 36.63
CA MET A 1 -40.77 -22.59 35.78
C MET A 1 -39.71 -23.65 35.89
N ASP A 2 -39.87 -24.69 35.07
CA ASP A 2 -39.05 -25.88 35.11
C ASP A 2 -37.82 -25.70 34.22
N LEU A 3 -36.68 -26.03 34.80
CA LEU A 3 -35.38 -26.12 34.15
C LEU A 3 -35.41 -27.24 33.09
N LEU A 4 -34.96 -26.94 31.88
CA LEU A 4 -34.72 -27.91 30.80
C LEU A 4 -33.22 -27.94 30.45
N PRO A 5 -32.72 -29.08 29.91
CA PRO A 5 -31.49 -29.71 30.39
C PRO A 5 -30.26 -29.49 29.50
N SER A 6 -29.14 -29.88 30.09
CA SER A 6 -27.78 -30.02 29.56
C SER A 6 -27.66 -30.78 28.23
N GLU A 7 -26.65 -30.36 27.47
CA GLU A 7 -25.85 -31.15 26.53
C GLU A 7 -26.59 -31.91 25.43
N THR A 8 -26.69 -31.25 24.28
CA THR A 8 -26.59 -31.96 23.00
C THR A 8 -25.28 -31.55 22.34
N THR A 9 -24.26 -32.39 22.49
CA THR A 9 -23.08 -32.42 21.63
C THR A 9 -23.52 -32.48 20.17
N SER A 10 -23.64 -31.31 19.53
CA SER A 10 -23.69 -31.22 18.09
C SER A 10 -22.32 -31.66 17.60
N GLN A 11 -22.26 -32.91 17.13
CA GLN A 11 -21.12 -33.42 16.39
C GLN A 11 -20.98 -32.56 15.12
N ILE A 12 -20.21 -31.48 15.24
CA ILE A 12 -19.75 -30.69 14.11
C ILE A 12 -19.03 -31.68 13.20
N ALA A 13 -19.67 -31.95 12.07
CA ALA A 13 -19.17 -32.84 11.04
C ALA A 13 -17.72 -32.46 10.75
N LYS A 14 -16.80 -33.40 10.95
CA LYS A 14 -15.39 -33.33 10.54
C LYS A 14 -15.31 -33.19 9.02
N LYS A 15 -15.57 -31.99 8.49
CA LYS A 15 -15.34 -31.64 7.09
C LYS A 15 -14.03 -30.87 7.02
N HIS A 16 -13.02 -31.55 6.50
CA HIS A 16 -11.71 -31.02 6.07
C HIS A 16 -10.97 -30.20 7.14
N GLY A 17 -10.48 -30.91 8.17
CA GLY A 17 -9.66 -30.29 9.21
C GLY A 17 -8.39 -29.67 8.65
N PHE A 18 -8.13 -28.43 9.08
CA PHE A 18 -6.86 -27.68 8.96
C PHE A 18 -5.69 -28.39 9.68
N ARG A 19 -5.41 -29.66 9.35
CA ARG A 19 -4.41 -30.50 10.04
C ARG A 19 -2.98 -29.97 9.97
N SER A 20 -2.72 -28.95 9.15
CA SER A 20 -1.40 -28.32 8.98
C SER A 20 -1.29 -26.90 9.55
N LEU A 21 -2.38 -26.30 10.05
CA LEU A 21 -2.32 -24.99 10.69
C LEU A 21 -2.01 -25.18 12.17
N LYS A 22 -0.85 -24.66 12.61
CA LYS A 22 -0.62 -24.48 14.05
C LYS A 22 -1.58 -23.38 14.51
N LEU A 23 -2.46 -23.72 15.45
CA LEU A 23 -3.25 -22.74 16.18
C LEU A 23 -2.27 -21.85 16.94
N VAL A 24 -2.13 -20.61 16.49
CA VAL A 24 -1.41 -19.58 17.22
C VAL A 24 -2.47 -18.90 18.09
N ASN A 25 -2.37 -19.09 19.40
CA ASN A 25 -3.17 -18.32 20.33
C ASN A 25 -2.52 -16.93 20.41
N VAL A 26 -3.08 -15.97 19.68
CA VAL A 26 -2.66 -14.57 19.74
C VAL A 26 -3.63 -13.89 20.67
N ASP A 27 -3.12 -13.37 21.78
CA ASP A 27 -3.86 -12.42 22.60
C ASP A 27 -3.96 -11.11 21.79
N LEU A 28 -5.18 -10.70 21.44
CA LEU A 28 -5.42 -9.51 20.62
C LEU A 28 -5.05 -8.21 21.36
N ASP A 29 -4.98 -8.27 22.69
CA ASP A 29 -4.61 -7.15 23.55
C ASP A 29 -3.10 -7.09 23.82
N GLN A 30 -2.36 -8.12 23.41
CA GLN A 30 -0.91 -8.14 23.55
C GLN A 30 -0.26 -7.16 22.56
N VAL A 31 0.30 -6.09 23.10
CA VAL A 31 1.16 -5.18 22.35
C VAL A 31 2.40 -5.94 21.87
N LEU A 32 2.61 -5.98 20.56
CA LEU A 32 3.81 -6.55 19.96
C LEU A 32 4.87 -5.45 19.82
N ASP A 33 5.93 -5.53 20.60
CA ASP A 33 7.04 -4.57 20.54
C ASP A 33 7.80 -4.63 19.19
N GLN A 34 7.72 -5.76 18.48
CA GLN A 34 8.44 -5.99 17.23
C GLN A 34 7.62 -6.83 16.23
N PRO A 35 7.83 -6.65 14.91
CA PRO A 35 7.25 -7.51 13.89
C PRO A 35 7.63 -8.98 14.09
N VAL A 36 6.62 -9.86 14.07
CA VAL A 36 6.82 -11.30 14.28
C VAL A 36 7.10 -12.01 12.96
N GLY A 37 8.26 -12.67 12.87
CA GLY A 37 8.61 -13.53 11.74
C GLY A 37 8.91 -12.78 10.43
N ALA A 38 9.26 -11.51 10.52
CA ALA A 38 9.77 -10.70 9.42
C ALA A 38 11.13 -10.12 9.80
N ASP A 39 12.06 -10.08 8.86
CA ASP A 39 13.25 -9.25 8.98
C ASP A 39 12.83 -7.81 8.75
N TYR A 40 13.12 -6.94 9.71
CA TYR A 40 12.68 -5.56 9.67
C TYR A 40 13.80 -4.64 10.13
N GLY A 41 13.70 -3.38 9.70
CA GLY A 41 14.62 -2.36 10.15
C GLY A 41 14.44 -1.05 9.39
N ARG A 42 15.42 -0.17 9.59
CA ARG A 42 15.47 1.13 8.95
C ARG A 42 16.79 1.27 8.20
N ILE A 43 16.74 1.84 7.01
CA ILE A 43 17.92 2.20 6.22
C ILE A 43 18.38 3.60 6.68
N ASP A 44 19.65 3.94 6.49
CA ASP A 44 20.24 5.22 6.93
C ASP A 44 19.49 6.46 6.39
N ASN A 45 18.83 6.33 5.24
CA ASN A 45 18.00 7.38 4.62
C ASN A 45 16.60 7.54 5.25
N GLY A 46 16.29 6.74 6.27
CA GLY A 46 15.04 6.76 7.01
C GLY A 46 13.99 5.74 6.57
N LEU A 47 14.13 5.10 5.41
CA LEU A 47 13.17 4.14 4.86
C LEU A 47 13.04 2.89 5.75
N PHE A 48 11.82 2.49 6.07
CA PHE A 48 11.55 1.23 6.75
C PHE A 48 11.49 0.07 5.75
N TYR A 49 11.89 -1.12 6.19
CA TYR A 49 11.66 -2.33 5.42
C TYR A 49 11.10 -3.44 6.29
N TYR A 50 10.28 -4.29 5.68
CA TYR A 50 9.74 -5.51 6.25
C TYR A 50 9.82 -6.63 5.21
N VAL A 51 10.62 -7.64 5.48
CA VAL A 51 10.84 -8.76 4.57
C VAL A 51 10.44 -10.05 5.27
N ARG A 52 9.53 -10.81 4.67
CA ARG A 52 9.09 -12.09 5.22
C ARG A 52 9.12 -13.17 4.16
N ARG A 53 9.73 -14.30 4.50
CA ARG A 53 9.62 -15.50 3.67
C ARG A 53 8.24 -16.11 3.82
N ASN A 54 7.62 -16.42 2.69
CA ASN A 54 6.38 -17.15 2.59
C ASN A 54 6.40 -18.04 1.34
N SER A 55 6.45 -19.36 1.52
CA SER A 55 6.57 -20.31 0.40
C SER A 55 5.31 -20.52 -0.45
N LYS A 56 4.24 -19.75 -0.20
CA LYS A 56 2.99 -19.84 -0.94
C LYS A 56 2.45 -18.43 -1.26
N PRO A 57 2.14 -18.12 -2.53
CA PRO A 57 2.33 -18.96 -3.72
C PRO A 57 3.82 -19.19 -4.05
N ARG A 58 4.14 -20.37 -4.59
CA ARG A 58 5.52 -20.71 -4.97
C ARG A 58 6.01 -19.81 -6.10
N MET A 59 7.30 -19.49 -6.09
CA MET A 59 7.96 -18.67 -7.13
C MET A 59 7.33 -17.28 -7.30
N HIS A 60 6.62 -16.76 -6.30
CA HIS A 60 6.04 -15.42 -6.34
C HIS A 60 6.28 -14.66 -5.03
N ALA A 61 6.20 -13.35 -5.12
CA ALA A 61 6.21 -12.44 -3.99
C ALA A 61 5.16 -11.34 -4.17
N ALA A 62 4.50 -10.98 -3.07
CA ALA A 62 3.77 -9.75 -2.94
C ALA A 62 4.72 -8.68 -2.38
N LEU A 63 4.82 -7.58 -3.10
CA LEU A 63 5.58 -6.41 -2.69
C LEU A 63 4.56 -5.30 -2.41
N ALA A 64 4.75 -4.53 -1.34
CA ALA A 64 4.10 -3.23 -1.17
C ALA A 64 5.09 -2.10 -0.87
N LEU A 65 4.84 -0.91 -1.40
CA LEU A 65 5.45 0.35 -0.97
C LEU A 65 4.35 1.17 -0.30
N ALA A 66 4.40 1.25 1.02
CA ALA A 66 3.47 2.04 1.82
C ALA A 66 4.04 3.44 2.06
N VAL A 67 3.22 4.45 1.83
CA VAL A 67 3.49 5.86 2.16
C VAL A 67 2.51 6.25 3.27
N LYS A 68 3.03 6.71 4.40
CA LYS A 68 2.24 7.17 5.55
C LYS A 68 1.66 8.57 5.29
N ALA A 69 0.91 8.68 4.20
CA ALA A 69 0.19 9.87 3.78
C ALA A 69 -1.03 9.46 2.96
N GLY A 70 -2.21 9.82 3.44
CA GLY A 70 -3.49 9.63 2.75
C GLY A 70 -4.28 10.93 2.71
N SER A 71 -5.59 10.84 2.46
CA SER A 71 -6.45 12.01 2.30
C SER A 71 -6.61 12.86 3.57
N VAL A 72 -6.35 12.31 4.76
CA VAL A 72 -6.44 13.06 6.03
C VAL A 72 -5.39 14.19 6.13
N LEU A 73 -4.31 14.09 5.34
CA LEU A 73 -3.25 15.08 5.30
C LEU A 73 -3.45 16.16 4.22
N GLU A 74 -4.58 16.11 3.50
CA GLU A 74 -4.96 17.13 2.53
C GLU A 74 -5.46 18.39 3.22
N GLU A 75 -4.96 19.55 2.80
CA GLU A 75 -5.57 20.83 3.13
C GLU A 75 -6.87 21.04 2.32
N GLU A 76 -7.67 22.06 2.66
CA GLU A 76 -8.94 22.33 1.98
C GLU A 76 -8.78 22.54 0.45
N GLU A 77 -7.68 23.17 0.04
CA GLU A 77 -7.35 23.37 -1.38
C GLU A 77 -6.72 22.14 -2.05
N GLU A 78 -6.39 21.09 -1.29
CA GLU A 78 -5.74 19.86 -1.73
C GLU A 78 -6.71 18.67 -1.76
N ARG A 79 -8.03 18.89 -1.65
CA ARG A 79 -9.02 17.81 -1.68
C ARG A 79 -8.90 16.93 -2.92
N GLY A 80 -8.64 15.65 -2.71
CA GLY A 80 -8.46 14.62 -3.74
C GLY A 80 -7.03 14.55 -4.31
N VAL A 81 -6.10 15.37 -3.83
CA VAL A 81 -4.71 15.38 -4.31
C VAL A 81 -3.99 14.08 -4.01
N ALA A 82 -4.19 13.46 -2.84
CA ALA A 82 -3.53 12.21 -2.47
C ALA A 82 -3.86 11.09 -3.46
N HIS A 83 -5.15 10.96 -3.80
CA HIS A 83 -5.63 9.99 -4.78
C HIS A 83 -5.11 10.29 -6.21
N ILE A 84 -5.04 11.58 -6.58
CA ILE A 84 -4.47 11.96 -7.88
C ILE A 84 -2.95 11.65 -7.92
N VAL A 85 -2.21 11.87 -6.83
CA VAL A 85 -0.78 11.51 -6.74
C VAL A 85 -0.59 10.01 -6.96
N GLU A 86 -1.47 9.17 -6.40
CA GLU A 86 -1.46 7.73 -6.64
C GLU A 86 -1.59 7.38 -8.13
N HIS A 87 -2.60 7.92 -8.81
CA HIS A 87 -2.78 7.71 -10.24
C HIS A 87 -1.60 8.23 -11.08
N LEU A 88 -0.98 9.33 -10.67
CA LEU A 88 0.15 9.93 -11.38
C LEU A 88 1.45 9.16 -11.15
N ALA A 89 1.59 8.40 -10.07
CA ALA A 89 2.78 7.57 -9.85
C ALA A 89 2.98 6.51 -10.95
N PHE A 90 1.90 6.06 -11.58
CA PHE A 90 1.96 5.14 -12.73
C PHE A 90 2.00 5.86 -14.09
N SER A 91 2.12 7.19 -14.11
CA SER A 91 2.28 7.98 -15.33
C SER A 91 3.75 8.09 -15.76
N ALA A 92 3.98 8.31 -17.06
CA ALA A 92 5.25 8.05 -17.71
C ALA A 92 6.44 8.80 -17.08
N THR A 93 7.57 8.10 -16.92
CA THR A 93 8.84 8.69 -16.47
C THR A 93 9.82 8.84 -17.65
N THR A 94 10.85 9.67 -17.52
CA THR A 94 11.87 9.90 -18.55
C THR A 94 12.73 8.66 -18.82
N LYS A 95 12.78 7.72 -17.86
CA LYS A 95 13.56 6.47 -17.97
C LYS A 95 12.70 5.29 -18.42
N TYR A 96 11.42 5.30 -18.05
CA TYR A 96 10.44 4.31 -18.47
C TYR A 96 9.20 5.03 -18.96
N THR A 97 8.89 4.88 -20.24
CA THR A 97 7.61 5.35 -20.76
C THR A 97 6.47 4.57 -20.09
N ASN A 98 5.25 5.11 -20.11
CA ASN A 98 4.07 4.37 -19.66
C ASN A 98 4.02 2.96 -20.26
N HIS A 99 4.41 2.85 -21.54
CA HIS A 99 4.46 1.58 -22.24
C HIS A 99 5.46 0.59 -21.65
N ASP A 100 6.61 1.05 -21.15
CA ASP A 100 7.65 0.17 -20.63
C ASP A 100 7.30 -0.39 -19.24
N ILE A 101 6.70 0.42 -18.36
CA ILE A 101 6.19 -0.04 -17.07
C ILE A 101 5.01 -0.99 -17.28
N VAL A 102 4.05 -0.62 -18.14
CA VAL A 102 2.91 -1.47 -18.48
C VAL A 102 3.39 -2.80 -19.08
N LYS A 103 4.32 -2.77 -20.05
CA LYS A 103 4.90 -4.01 -20.61
C LYS A 103 5.66 -4.84 -19.60
N PHE A 104 6.40 -4.22 -18.67
CA PHE A 104 7.08 -4.96 -17.61
C PHE A 104 6.06 -5.69 -16.74
N LEU A 105 5.01 -4.98 -16.31
CA LEU A 105 3.93 -5.50 -15.48
C LEU A 105 3.10 -6.57 -16.21
N GLU A 106 2.75 -6.37 -17.48
CA GLU A 106 2.13 -7.36 -18.35
C GLU A 106 3.04 -8.58 -18.56
N GLY A 107 4.34 -8.34 -18.73
CA GLY A 107 5.37 -9.37 -18.94
C GLY A 107 5.53 -10.30 -17.74
N ILE A 108 5.33 -9.79 -16.53
CA ILE A 108 5.30 -10.59 -15.30
C ILE A 108 3.93 -11.20 -15.00
N ARG A 109 2.93 -11.02 -15.89
CA ARG A 109 1.53 -11.43 -15.71
C ARG A 109 0.90 -10.89 -14.43
N ALA A 110 1.31 -9.70 -13.99
CA ALA A 110 0.51 -8.95 -13.04
C ALA A 110 -0.81 -8.63 -13.75
N GLU A 111 -1.93 -9.20 -13.28
CA GLU A 111 -3.23 -8.97 -13.89
C GLU A 111 -3.53 -7.47 -13.81
N PHE A 112 -3.57 -6.80 -14.98
CA PHE A 112 -3.91 -5.40 -15.08
C PHE A 112 -5.41 -5.24 -14.88
N GLY A 113 -5.86 -5.23 -13.63
CA GLY A 113 -7.05 -4.50 -13.26
C GLY A 113 -6.67 -3.02 -13.26
N ALA A 114 -7.22 -2.23 -14.18
CA ALA A 114 -7.08 -0.78 -14.14
C ALA A 114 -7.43 -0.31 -12.71
N CYS A 115 -6.49 0.33 -12.02
CA CYS A 115 -6.61 0.80 -10.63
C CYS A 115 -6.48 -0.22 -9.47
N GLN A 116 -5.97 -1.45 -9.67
CA GLN A 116 -5.88 -2.43 -8.55
C GLN A 116 -4.51 -2.54 -7.85
N ASN A 117 -3.48 -1.88 -8.36
CA ASN A 117 -2.11 -2.00 -7.83
C ASN A 117 -1.71 -0.84 -6.91
N ALA A 118 -2.65 0.04 -6.58
CA ALA A 118 -2.47 1.01 -5.52
C ALA A 118 -3.81 1.41 -4.90
N VAL A 119 -3.75 1.84 -3.65
CA VAL A 119 -4.91 2.32 -2.91
C VAL A 119 -4.52 3.54 -2.09
N THR A 120 -5.37 4.55 -2.14
CA THR A 120 -5.28 5.71 -1.24
C THR A 120 -6.42 5.64 -0.24
N SER A 121 -6.07 5.57 1.04
CA SER A 121 -7.00 5.59 2.18
C SER A 121 -6.91 6.94 2.90
N ALA A 122 -7.57 7.06 4.06
CA ALA A 122 -7.45 8.25 4.91
C ALA A 122 -6.01 8.46 5.39
N ASP A 123 -5.36 7.40 5.89
CA ASP A 123 -4.07 7.52 6.59
C ASP A 123 -2.85 7.23 5.71
N GLU A 124 -3.05 6.52 4.60
CA GLU A 124 -1.95 5.96 3.82
C GLU A 124 -2.26 5.83 2.32
N THR A 125 -1.18 5.77 1.55
CA THR A 125 -1.20 5.39 0.13
C THR A 125 -0.27 4.20 -0.05
N VAL A 126 -0.79 3.09 -0.56
CA VAL A 126 -0.03 1.83 -0.71
C VAL A 126 0.02 1.45 -2.18
N TYR A 127 1.22 1.17 -2.69
CA TYR A 127 1.46 0.66 -4.04
C TYR A 127 1.86 -0.82 -3.95
N GLU A 128 1.08 -1.71 -4.56
CA GLU A 128 1.26 -3.15 -4.48
C GLU A 128 1.68 -3.74 -5.83
N LEU A 129 2.55 -4.73 -5.79
CA LEU A 129 2.97 -5.50 -6.96
C LEU A 129 3.08 -6.97 -6.61
N PHE A 130 2.45 -7.80 -7.41
CA PHE A 130 2.62 -9.24 -7.34
C PHE A 130 3.59 -9.68 -8.44
N VAL A 131 4.75 -10.18 -8.05
CA VAL A 131 5.86 -10.46 -8.97
C VAL A 131 6.34 -11.91 -8.88
N PRO A 132 6.70 -12.55 -10.00
CA PRO A 132 7.42 -13.81 -9.98
C PRO A 132 8.85 -13.60 -9.48
N VAL A 133 9.35 -14.56 -8.70
CA VAL A 133 10.71 -14.55 -8.10
C VAL A 133 11.57 -15.72 -8.58
N ASP A 134 11.19 -16.34 -9.70
CA ASP A 134 11.99 -17.37 -10.38
C ASP A 134 13.32 -16.81 -10.92
N LYS A 135 13.33 -15.53 -11.28
CA LYS A 135 14.49 -14.79 -11.77
C LYS A 135 14.81 -13.62 -10.84
N PRO A 136 16.02 -13.55 -10.25
CA PRO A 136 16.38 -12.49 -9.33
C PRO A 136 16.36 -11.10 -9.98
N GLU A 137 16.51 -11.01 -11.30
CA GLU A 137 16.45 -9.75 -12.05
C GLU A 137 15.07 -9.11 -12.01
N LEU A 138 13.99 -9.89 -11.87
CA LEU A 138 12.63 -9.37 -11.86
C LEU A 138 12.32 -8.62 -10.56
N LEU A 139 12.80 -9.14 -9.43
CA LEU A 139 12.67 -8.49 -8.14
C LEU A 139 13.44 -7.15 -8.12
N SER A 140 14.64 -7.14 -8.67
CA SER A 140 15.45 -5.93 -8.83
C SER A 140 14.77 -4.89 -9.75
N GLN A 141 14.19 -5.34 -10.87
CA GLN A 141 13.43 -4.48 -11.77
C GLN A 141 12.15 -3.92 -11.12
N ALA A 142 11.46 -4.71 -10.30
CA ALA A 142 10.28 -4.26 -9.58
C ALA A 142 10.62 -3.12 -8.60
N PHE A 143 11.69 -3.26 -7.81
CA PHE A 143 12.15 -2.20 -6.92
C PHE A 143 12.59 -0.94 -7.68
N LEU A 144 13.30 -1.11 -8.81
CA LEU A 144 13.65 0.01 -9.69
C LEU A 144 12.43 0.69 -10.29
N SER A 145 11.39 -0.07 -10.65
CA SER A 145 10.15 0.47 -11.20
C SER A 145 9.50 1.42 -10.19
N TRP A 146 9.27 0.96 -8.95
CA TRP A 146 8.75 1.83 -7.89
C TRP A 146 9.63 3.04 -7.59
N LEU A 147 10.94 2.87 -7.58
CA LEU A 147 11.88 3.98 -7.37
C LEU A 147 11.72 5.08 -8.43
N ASN A 148 11.43 4.71 -9.67
CA ASN A 148 11.23 5.67 -10.76
C ASN A 148 9.80 6.20 -10.82
N SER A 149 8.80 5.37 -10.52
CA SER A 149 7.38 5.72 -10.58
C SER A 149 6.92 6.57 -9.39
N VAL A 150 7.21 6.11 -8.17
CA VAL A 150 6.69 6.72 -6.94
C VAL A 150 7.62 7.80 -6.40
N LEU A 151 8.94 7.57 -6.48
CA LEU A 151 9.96 8.41 -5.84
C LEU A 151 10.66 9.42 -6.76
N ARG A 152 10.22 9.52 -8.02
CA ARG A 152 10.75 10.48 -8.97
C ARG A 152 9.62 11.37 -9.48
N TYR A 153 9.52 12.54 -8.86
CA TYR A 153 8.59 13.57 -9.30
C TYR A 153 8.93 14.03 -10.74
N GLN A 154 8.13 13.58 -11.72
CA GLN A 154 8.24 14.03 -13.12
C GLN A 154 6.89 14.51 -13.62
N MET A 155 6.40 15.55 -12.97
CA MET A 155 5.17 16.25 -13.31
C MET A 155 5.35 17.27 -14.44
N THR A 156 6.12 16.94 -15.48
CA THR A 156 6.44 17.91 -16.55
C THR A 156 5.68 17.73 -17.86
N SER A 157 4.88 16.67 -18.06
CA SER A 157 4.39 16.39 -19.43
C SER A 157 2.89 16.11 -19.59
N PHE A 158 2.14 15.71 -18.56
CA PHE A 158 0.74 15.32 -18.74
C PHE A 158 -0.30 16.40 -18.39
N LEU A 159 -0.01 17.29 -17.44
CA LEU A 159 -0.98 18.32 -17.00
C LEU A 159 -1.09 19.53 -17.95
N CYS A 160 -0.26 19.63 -18.98
CA CYS A 160 -0.35 20.74 -19.94
C CYS A 160 -1.51 20.61 -20.95
N LEU A 161 -2.18 19.46 -21.04
CA LEU A 161 -3.17 19.22 -22.10
C LEU A 161 -4.62 19.38 -21.66
N PHE A 162 -4.91 19.41 -20.35
CA PHE A 162 -6.28 19.57 -19.86
C PHE A 162 -6.30 20.47 -18.62
N TRP A 163 -6.97 21.62 -18.76
CA TRP A 163 -7.42 22.56 -17.71
C TRP A 163 -6.54 23.78 -17.38
N ASN A 164 -7.21 24.89 -17.00
CA ASN A 164 -6.65 26.02 -16.25
C ASN A 164 -6.18 25.53 -14.86
N ALA A 165 -5.05 24.81 -14.81
CA ALA A 165 -4.71 23.88 -13.72
C ALA A 165 -3.57 24.33 -12.79
N ASP A 166 -3.26 25.62 -12.72
CA ASP A 166 -2.15 26.09 -11.86
C ASP A 166 -2.37 25.71 -10.39
N ARG A 167 -3.61 25.80 -9.89
CA ARG A 167 -3.95 25.50 -8.50
C ARG A 167 -3.78 24.01 -8.17
N LEU A 168 -4.24 23.12 -9.05
CA LEU A 168 -4.10 21.68 -8.88
C LEU A 168 -2.64 21.24 -8.99
N ARG A 169 -1.89 21.81 -9.95
CA ARG A 169 -0.46 21.53 -10.13
C ARG A 169 0.35 21.94 -8.89
N ILE A 170 0.07 23.12 -8.34
CA ILE A 170 0.73 23.62 -7.12
C ILE A 170 0.36 22.75 -5.93
N GLY A 171 -0.92 22.41 -5.76
CA GLY A 171 -1.38 21.53 -4.68
C GLY A 171 -0.73 20.15 -4.73
N LEU A 172 -0.65 19.55 -5.91
CA LEU A 172 0.00 18.26 -6.13
C LEU A 172 1.50 18.30 -5.84
N GLU A 173 2.20 19.33 -6.32
CA GLU A 173 3.63 19.51 -6.05
C GLU A 173 3.89 19.70 -4.56
N LYS A 174 3.08 20.54 -3.91
CA LYS A 174 3.18 20.83 -2.50
C LYS A 174 2.93 19.57 -1.67
N PHE A 175 1.85 18.84 -1.93
CA PHE A 175 1.51 17.61 -1.22
C PHE A 175 2.59 16.54 -1.38
N TYR A 176 3.02 16.27 -2.62
CA TYR A 176 4.08 15.30 -2.89
C TYR A 176 5.38 15.67 -2.17
N ARG A 177 5.83 16.92 -2.32
CA ARG A 177 7.07 17.39 -1.66
C ARG A 177 6.99 17.42 -0.15
N LYS A 178 5.79 17.54 0.43
CA LYS A 178 5.58 17.59 1.88
C LYS A 178 5.57 16.19 2.50
N TRP A 179 5.04 15.20 1.79
CA TRP A 179 4.73 13.90 2.38
C TRP A 179 5.51 12.71 1.80
N TYR A 180 5.93 12.75 0.53
CA TYR A 180 6.61 11.63 -0.16
C TYR A 180 8.12 11.60 0.14
N HIS A 181 8.45 11.53 1.42
CA HIS A 181 9.81 11.34 1.92
C HIS A 181 10.06 9.90 2.35
N LEU A 182 11.29 9.42 2.18
CA LEU A 182 11.66 8.04 2.50
C LEU A 182 11.41 7.66 3.96
N GLN A 183 11.56 8.59 4.91
CA GLN A 183 11.25 8.33 6.32
C GLN A 183 9.77 8.02 6.61
N ASN A 184 8.88 8.44 5.70
CA ASN A 184 7.44 8.23 5.81
C ASN A 184 7.02 7.00 5.02
N MET A 185 7.98 6.20 4.55
CA MET A 185 7.72 5.07 3.68
C MET A 185 8.23 3.76 4.28
N ALA A 186 7.59 2.68 3.87
CA ALA A 186 8.00 1.32 4.14
C ALA A 186 7.95 0.47 2.88
N VAL A 187 9.03 -0.28 2.61
CA VAL A 187 9.03 -1.35 1.61
C VAL A 187 8.72 -2.66 2.31
N ILE A 188 7.67 -3.33 1.87
CA ILE A 188 7.21 -4.61 2.37
C ILE A 188 7.41 -5.65 1.27
N ALA A 189 8.07 -6.76 1.57
CA ALA A 189 8.30 -7.85 0.63
C ALA A 189 7.97 -9.19 1.28
N VAL A 190 6.97 -9.88 0.76
CA VAL A 190 6.52 -11.18 1.28
C VAL A 190 6.44 -12.19 0.14
N GLY A 191 7.24 -13.25 0.18
CA GLY A 191 7.27 -14.20 -0.93
C GLY A 191 8.17 -15.41 -0.74
N ASP A 192 8.20 -16.27 -1.75
CA ASP A 192 8.96 -17.51 -1.76
C ASP A 192 10.45 -17.24 -2.05
N PHE A 193 11.07 -16.46 -1.17
CA PHE A 193 12.48 -16.11 -1.25
C PHE A 193 13.34 -17.28 -0.77
N SER A 194 14.48 -17.50 -1.42
CA SER A 194 15.51 -18.44 -0.94
C SER A 194 16.09 -18.01 0.40
N ASP A 195 16.31 -16.71 0.56
CA ASP A 195 16.84 -16.02 1.72
C ASP A 195 16.26 -14.60 1.78
N THR A 196 16.02 -14.08 2.99
CA THR A 196 15.46 -12.75 3.22
C THR A 196 16.54 -11.67 3.21
N GLN A 197 17.79 -11.98 3.59
CA GLN A 197 18.88 -11.00 3.62
C GLN A 197 19.25 -10.50 2.22
N SER A 198 19.24 -11.37 1.22
CA SER A 198 19.47 -11.00 -0.18
C SER A 198 18.42 -9.99 -0.69
N VAL A 199 17.17 -10.11 -0.21
CA VAL A 199 16.10 -9.15 -0.53
C VAL A 199 16.35 -7.82 0.19
N VAL A 200 16.74 -7.86 1.46
CA VAL A 200 17.11 -6.66 2.22
C VAL A 200 18.28 -5.92 1.54
N GLU A 201 19.28 -6.64 1.04
CA GLU A 201 20.41 -6.07 0.29
C GLU A 201 19.94 -5.41 -1.02
N LEU A 202 19.02 -6.03 -1.76
CA LEU A 202 18.42 -5.39 -2.95
C LEU A 202 17.67 -4.11 -2.60
N ILE A 203 16.90 -4.09 -1.50
CA ILE A 203 16.22 -2.89 -1.04
C ILE A 203 17.26 -1.81 -0.70
N LYS A 204 18.32 -2.14 0.06
CA LYS A 204 19.40 -1.20 0.38
C LYS A 204 20.12 -0.69 -0.85
N MET A 205 20.37 -1.54 -1.84
CA MET A 205 21.02 -1.17 -3.11
C MET A 205 20.18 -0.15 -3.90
N HIS A 206 18.85 -0.36 -3.99
CA HIS A 206 17.99 0.50 -4.80
C HIS A 206 17.58 1.78 -4.08
N PHE A 207 17.31 1.72 -2.78
CA PHE A 207 16.80 2.86 -2.02
C PHE A 207 17.88 3.59 -1.23
N GLY A 208 18.94 2.91 -0.79
CA GLY A 208 19.93 3.43 0.16
C GLY A 208 20.78 4.60 -0.35
N HIS A 209 20.95 4.77 -1.67
CA HIS A 209 21.71 5.87 -2.25
C HIS A 209 20.99 7.23 -2.24
N LYS A 210 19.73 7.28 -1.81
CA LYS A 210 18.99 8.54 -1.70
C LYS A 210 19.32 9.24 -0.38
N TYR A 211 19.59 10.54 -0.46
CA TYR A 211 19.82 11.35 0.72
C TYR A 211 18.53 11.49 1.54
N PRO A 212 18.58 11.31 2.87
CA PRO A 212 17.48 11.71 3.73
C PRO A 212 17.27 13.23 3.63
N GLU A 213 16.03 13.68 3.71
CA GLU A 213 15.77 15.11 3.89
C GLU A 213 16.23 15.53 5.30
N PRO A 214 16.91 16.68 5.45
CA PRO A 214 17.53 17.05 6.72
C PRO A 214 16.54 17.39 7.84
N ASP A 215 15.28 17.68 7.54
CA ASP A 215 14.25 18.03 8.53
C ASP A 215 12.88 17.42 8.18
N PRO A 216 12.57 16.23 8.70
CA PRO A 216 11.33 15.54 8.41
C PRO A 216 10.12 16.17 9.11
N LEU A 217 9.12 16.63 8.36
CA LEU A 217 7.86 17.07 8.94
C LEU A 217 7.19 15.91 9.71
N LEU A 218 6.81 16.18 10.95
CA LEU A 218 6.05 15.22 11.76
C LEU A 218 4.63 15.10 11.19
N ILE A 219 4.20 13.85 11.00
CA ILE A 219 2.82 13.55 10.58
C ILE A 219 1.90 13.81 11.78
N PRO A 220 0.90 14.71 11.65
CA PRO A 220 -0.05 14.99 12.72
C PRO A 220 -0.88 13.74 13.07
N ILE A 221 -1.25 13.62 14.34
CA ILE A 221 -2.17 12.57 14.81
C ILE A 221 -3.56 13.19 14.90
N PHE A 222 -4.52 12.56 14.23
CA PHE A 222 -5.93 12.94 14.30
C PHE A 222 -6.66 11.98 15.22
N GLU A 223 -7.06 12.45 16.40
CA GLU A 223 -7.82 11.64 17.34
C GLU A 223 -9.27 11.50 16.86
N ILE A 224 -9.75 10.26 16.76
CA ILE A 224 -11.17 9.98 16.51
C ILE A 224 -11.87 9.94 17.88
N PRO A 225 -12.74 10.92 18.19
CA PRO A 225 -13.45 10.92 19.45
C PRO A 225 -14.36 9.69 19.55
N THR A 226 -14.42 9.07 20.73
CA THR A 226 -15.37 8.01 21.00
C THR A 226 -16.78 8.60 21.10
N HIS A 227 -17.76 7.88 20.54
CA HIS A 227 -19.17 8.23 20.65
C HIS A 227 -19.88 7.15 21.47
N GLU A 228 -20.75 7.56 22.41
CA GLU A 228 -21.54 6.63 23.23
C GLU A 228 -22.62 5.92 22.40
N GLU A 229 -23.10 6.57 21.33
CA GLU A 229 -24.13 6.04 20.43
C GLU A 229 -23.61 5.95 18.98
N PRO A 230 -24.05 4.96 18.19
CA PRO A 230 -23.66 4.83 16.79
C PRO A 230 -24.19 6.00 15.96
N HIS A 231 -23.28 6.80 15.40
CA HIS A 231 -23.63 7.85 14.45
C HIS A 231 -23.73 7.28 13.03
N PHE A 232 -24.75 7.69 12.29
CA PHE A 232 -24.92 7.37 10.87
C PHE A 232 -25.14 8.66 10.08
N SER A 233 -24.50 8.77 8.92
CA SER A 233 -24.79 9.82 7.94
C SER A 233 -25.50 9.19 6.74
N CYS A 234 -26.73 9.64 6.46
CA CYS A 234 -27.42 9.25 5.24
C CYS A 234 -27.18 10.34 4.18
N PHE A 235 -26.45 9.99 3.12
CA PHE A 235 -26.32 10.83 1.94
C PHE A 235 -27.43 10.43 0.96
N VAL A 236 -28.41 11.32 0.77
CA VAL A 236 -29.43 11.16 -0.27
C VAL A 236 -28.93 11.92 -1.49
N GLU A 237 -28.49 11.19 -2.50
CA GLU A 237 -28.11 11.77 -3.79
C GLU A 237 -29.38 12.20 -4.54
N SER A 238 -29.44 13.48 -4.92
CA SER A 238 -30.66 14.08 -5.52
C SER A 238 -31.05 13.48 -6.87
N GLU A 239 -30.15 12.75 -7.53
CA GLU A 239 -30.39 12.16 -8.86
C GLU A 239 -31.09 10.79 -8.82
N ALA A 240 -31.13 10.11 -7.68
CA ALA A 240 -31.77 8.79 -7.56
C ALA A 240 -33.31 8.83 -7.49
N ALA A 241 -33.92 10.03 -7.43
CA ALA A 241 -35.38 10.19 -7.36
C ALA A 241 -36.13 9.94 -8.68
N GLY A 242 -35.42 9.66 -9.78
CA GLY A 242 -36.01 9.56 -11.12
C GLY A 242 -36.32 8.15 -11.65
N VAL A 243 -35.90 7.07 -10.97
CA VAL A 243 -36.12 5.71 -11.50
C VAL A 243 -37.40 5.10 -10.92
N SER A 244 -38.54 5.50 -11.48
CA SER A 244 -39.75 4.67 -11.41
C SER A 244 -39.56 3.47 -12.34
N ALA A 245 -39.43 2.27 -11.78
CA ALA A 245 -39.45 1.03 -12.56
C ALA A 245 -40.83 0.85 -13.24
N PRO A 246 -40.88 0.48 -14.54
CA PRO A 246 -42.10 0.00 -15.19
C PRO A 246 -42.49 -1.42 -14.73
#